data_AF-A0A816N6W1-F1
#
_entry.id   AF-A0A816N6W1-F1
#
_cell.length_a   1.000
_cell.length_b   1.000
_cell.length_c   1.000
_cell.angle_alpha   90.00
_cell.angle_beta   90.00
_cell.angle_gamma   90.00
#
_symmetry.space_group_name_H-M   'P 1'
#
loop_
_entity.id
_entity.type
_entity.pdbx_description
1 polymer ?
#
loop_
_entity_poly.entity_id
_entity_poly.type
_entity_poly.pdbx_seq_one_letter_code
_entity_poly.pdbx_strand_id
1 'polypeptide(L)'
;MESSVSQTLSQVLDPTTAILIVVSLFIFIGLITRRRRSYPPGPRGWPIIGNMLMMDQLTHRGLANLAKKYGGLCHLRMGFLHMYAVSSPDVARQVLQVQDSIFSNRPATIAISYLTYDRADMAFAHYGPFWRQMRKVCVMKVFSRKRAESWASVRDEVDKMIRLVSSNVGKSINVGEQIFALTRNITYRAAFGSACEKGQDEFIRILQEFSKLFGAFNVADFIPYFGWIDPQGINKRLVKARNDLDGFIDDIIDEHMKKKENQNTVDDGYVGDTDMVDDLLAFYSEEAKLVSETTDLQNSIKLTRDNIKAIIMDVMFGGTETVASAIEWALTELLRSPEDLKRVQQELAEVVGLDRRLEESDIEKLTFLKCTLKETLRLHPPIPLLLHETAEDTEIDGYFVPKRSRVMINAFAIGRDPKSWPDAETFRPSRFLEPGVADFKGSNFEFIPFGSGRRSCPGMQLGLYALELAVAHILHCFTWKLPDGMKPSELDMNDVFGLTAPKATRLFAVPSTRLICAV
;
A
#
# COMPACT_ATOMS: atom_id res chain seq x y z
N MET A 1 -47.37 -66.25 10.60
CA MET A 1 -47.62 -64.79 10.65
C MET A 1 -46.34 -63.97 10.85
N GLU A 2 -45.15 -64.58 10.78
CA GLU A 2 -43.86 -63.87 10.90
C GLU A 2 -43.20 -63.57 9.54
N SER A 3 -43.54 -64.28 8.46
CA SER A 3 -42.89 -64.05 7.15
C SER A 3 -43.44 -62.82 6.39
N SER A 4 -44.65 -62.36 6.72
CA SER A 4 -45.30 -61.23 6.05
C SER A 4 -44.82 -59.86 6.55
N VAL A 5 -44.32 -59.79 7.79
CA VAL A 5 -43.77 -58.55 8.38
C VAL A 5 -42.33 -58.32 7.92
N SER A 6 -41.56 -59.40 7.71
CA SER A 6 -40.19 -59.30 7.20
C SER A 6 -40.10 -58.89 5.72
N GLN A 7 -41.12 -59.21 4.90
CA GLN A 7 -41.15 -58.84 3.48
C GLN A 7 -41.64 -57.41 3.24
N THR A 8 -42.38 -56.82 4.17
CA THR A 8 -42.85 -55.43 4.07
C THR A 8 -41.77 -54.43 4.50
N LEU A 9 -40.88 -54.80 5.43
CA LEU A 9 -39.76 -53.93 5.83
C LEU A 9 -38.64 -53.85 4.77
N SER A 10 -38.41 -54.89 3.97
CA SER A 10 -37.41 -54.87 2.89
C SER A 10 -37.84 -54.10 1.63
N GLN A 11 -39.11 -53.72 1.53
CA GLN A 11 -39.65 -52.91 0.42
C GLN A 11 -39.82 -51.42 0.74
N VAL A 12 -39.55 -50.99 1.97
CA VAL A 12 -39.91 -49.63 2.45
C VAL A 12 -38.75 -48.62 2.43
N LEU A 13 -37.50 -49.06 2.21
CA LEU A 13 -36.40 -48.13 1.96
C LEU A 13 -35.58 -48.58 0.75
N ASP A 14 -35.84 -47.96 -0.40
CA ASP A 14 -34.91 -47.99 -1.54
C ASP A 14 -33.52 -47.54 -1.03
N PRO A 15 -32.42 -48.25 -1.35
CA PRO A 15 -31.06 -47.86 -0.97
C PRO A 15 -30.75 -46.36 -1.15
N THR A 16 -31.33 -45.71 -2.16
CA THR A 16 -31.19 -44.26 -2.38
C THR A 16 -31.78 -43.42 -1.23
N THR A 17 -32.95 -43.81 -0.73
CA THR A 17 -33.65 -43.15 0.39
C THR A 17 -32.91 -43.36 1.71
N ALA A 18 -32.37 -44.56 1.94
CA ALA A 18 -31.54 -44.84 3.11
C ALA A 18 -30.26 -43.99 3.13
N ILE A 19 -29.59 -43.85 1.97
CA ILE A 19 -28.42 -42.98 1.83
C ILE A 19 -28.79 -41.51 2.10
N LEU A 20 -29.90 -41.02 1.54
CA LEU A 20 -30.35 -39.63 1.77
C LEU A 20 -30.68 -39.35 3.23
N ILE A 21 -31.30 -40.30 3.94
CA ILE A 21 -31.61 -40.18 5.37
C ILE A 21 -30.31 -40.16 6.19
N VAL A 22 -29.37 -41.06 5.90
CA VAL A 22 -28.07 -41.11 6.59
C VAL A 22 -27.28 -39.82 6.34
N VAL A 23 -27.22 -39.33 5.10
CA VAL A 23 -26.56 -38.05 4.76
C VAL A 23 -27.25 -36.89 5.47
N SER A 24 -28.59 -36.85 5.48
CA SER A 24 -29.35 -35.81 6.18
C SER A 24 -29.13 -35.86 7.69
N LEU A 25 -29.03 -37.05 8.29
CA LEU A 25 -28.75 -37.25 9.71
C LEU A 25 -27.32 -36.83 10.06
N PHE A 26 -26.33 -37.16 9.23
CA PHE A 26 -24.95 -36.68 9.41
C PHE A 26 -24.85 -35.16 9.26
N ILE A 27 -25.58 -34.56 8.31
CA ILE A 27 -25.69 -33.10 8.18
C ILE A 27 -26.35 -32.50 9.42
N PHE A 28 -27.45 -33.08 9.90
CA PHE A 28 -28.19 -32.60 11.07
C PHE A 28 -27.39 -32.72 12.37
N ILE A 29 -26.75 -33.86 12.61
CA ILE A 29 -25.83 -34.08 13.73
C ILE A 29 -24.64 -33.13 13.62
N GLY A 30 -24.07 -32.97 12.43
CA GLY A 30 -23.01 -31.99 12.16
C GLY A 30 -23.43 -30.54 12.42
N LEU A 31 -24.70 -30.20 12.20
CA LEU A 31 -25.28 -28.88 12.50
C LEU A 31 -25.52 -28.67 14.00
N ILE A 32 -25.94 -29.71 14.73
CA ILE A 32 -26.21 -29.66 16.18
C ILE A 32 -24.92 -29.71 17.00
N THR A 33 -23.95 -30.53 16.60
CA THR A 33 -22.67 -30.70 17.30
C THR A 33 -21.67 -29.58 17.00
N ARG A 34 -21.96 -28.73 16.01
CA ARG A 34 -21.15 -27.55 15.74
C ARG A 34 -21.29 -26.59 16.92
N ARG A 35 -20.25 -26.50 17.76
CA ARG A 35 -20.11 -25.37 18.70
C ARG A 35 -20.38 -24.09 17.92
N ARG A 36 -21.38 -23.32 18.32
CA ARG A 36 -21.66 -22.00 17.76
C ARG A 36 -20.43 -21.13 18.04
N ARG A 37 -19.53 -21.04 17.08
CA ARG A 37 -18.41 -20.10 17.13
C ARG A 37 -19.03 -18.70 17.07
N SER A 38 -18.70 -17.87 18.05
CA SER A 38 -19.17 -16.49 18.08
C SER A 38 -18.29 -15.69 17.12
N TYR A 39 -18.91 -15.16 16.06
CA TYR A 39 -18.27 -14.23 15.15
C TYR A 39 -18.64 -12.79 15.54
N PRO A 40 -17.79 -11.80 15.22
CA PRO A 40 -18.12 -10.40 15.42
C PRO A 40 -19.44 -10.00 14.73
N PRO A 41 -20.09 -8.92 15.18
CA PRO A 41 -21.26 -8.38 14.50
C PRO A 41 -20.96 -8.01 13.04
N GLY A 42 -21.96 -8.08 12.16
CA GLY A 42 -21.81 -7.73 10.77
C GLY A 42 -23.10 -7.91 9.96
N PRO A 43 -23.12 -7.45 8.70
CA PRO A 43 -24.28 -7.62 7.84
C PRO A 43 -24.53 -9.10 7.54
N ARG A 44 -25.80 -9.51 7.59
CA ARG A 44 -26.20 -10.88 7.29
C ARG A 44 -25.95 -11.20 5.81
N GLY A 45 -25.12 -12.20 5.55
CA GLY A 45 -24.85 -12.71 4.21
C GLY A 45 -25.93 -13.70 3.73
N TRP A 46 -26.07 -13.82 2.42
CA TRP A 46 -26.90 -14.82 1.77
C TRP A 46 -26.26 -16.22 1.85
N PRO A 47 -27.04 -17.31 1.73
CA PRO A 47 -26.48 -18.65 1.61
C PRO A 47 -25.45 -18.74 0.48
N ILE A 48 -24.35 -19.46 0.73
CA ILE A 48 -23.22 -19.69 -0.21
C ILE A 48 -22.42 -18.43 -0.56
N ILE A 49 -23.03 -17.40 -1.12
CA ILE A 49 -22.34 -16.18 -1.61
C ILE A 49 -21.99 -15.19 -0.48
N GLY A 50 -22.67 -15.26 0.66
CA GLY A 50 -22.46 -14.34 1.77
C GLY A 50 -22.82 -12.90 1.41
N ASN A 51 -21.87 -11.99 1.60
CA ASN A 51 -21.96 -10.54 1.43
C ASN A 51 -21.45 -10.08 0.06
N MET A 52 -21.31 -10.96 -0.94
CA MET A 52 -20.81 -10.57 -2.28
C MET A 52 -21.63 -9.49 -2.97
N LEU A 53 -22.93 -9.38 -2.68
CA LEU A 53 -23.81 -8.38 -3.30
C LEU A 53 -23.52 -6.93 -2.83
N MET A 54 -22.67 -6.74 -1.82
CA MET A 54 -22.22 -5.42 -1.35
C MET A 54 -20.73 -5.18 -1.63
N MET A 55 -20.13 -5.92 -2.56
CA MET A 55 -18.69 -5.81 -2.88
C MET A 55 -18.29 -4.39 -3.31
N ASP A 56 -19.17 -3.70 -4.02
CA ASP A 56 -19.05 -2.28 -4.40
C ASP A 56 -18.99 -1.33 -3.21
N GLN A 57 -19.56 -1.73 -2.06
CA GLN A 57 -19.56 -0.97 -0.82
C GLN A 57 -18.37 -1.31 0.09
N LEU A 58 -17.53 -2.30 -0.24
CA LEU A 58 -16.39 -2.69 0.61
C LEU A 58 -15.15 -1.79 0.39
N THR A 59 -15.38 -0.49 0.16
CA THR A 59 -14.35 0.55 0.10
C THR A 59 -13.95 1.00 1.51
N HIS A 60 -12.86 1.76 1.67
CA HIS A 60 -12.50 2.35 2.97
C HIS A 60 -13.62 3.20 3.58
N ARG A 61 -14.34 3.97 2.76
CA ARG A 61 -15.50 4.78 3.19
C ARG A 61 -16.71 3.92 3.54
N GLY A 62 -17.01 2.90 2.73
CA GLY A 62 -18.14 2.01 2.99
C GLY A 62 -17.92 1.13 4.22
N LEU A 63 -16.71 0.62 4.43
CA LEU A 63 -16.32 -0.08 5.66
C LEU A 63 -16.37 0.85 6.88
N ALA A 64 -15.99 2.12 6.76
CA ALA A 64 -16.14 3.11 7.84
C ALA A 64 -17.64 3.34 8.19
N ASN A 65 -18.52 3.33 7.19
CA ASN A 65 -19.97 3.41 7.43
C ASN A 65 -20.53 2.15 8.10
N LEU A 66 -20.03 0.96 7.75
CA LEU A 66 -20.37 -0.28 8.46
C LEU A 66 -19.90 -0.26 9.91
N ALA A 67 -18.73 0.31 10.19
CA ALA A 67 -18.20 0.45 11.54
C ALA A 67 -19.11 1.30 12.45
N LYS A 68 -19.78 2.33 11.91
CA LYS A 68 -20.78 3.11 12.65
C LYS A 68 -21.98 2.28 13.11
N LYS A 69 -22.30 1.19 12.38
CA LYS A 69 -23.45 0.31 12.67
C LYS A 69 -23.08 -0.92 13.49
N TYR A 70 -21.93 -1.53 13.21
CA TYR A 70 -21.53 -2.82 13.79
C TYR A 70 -20.38 -2.71 14.79
N GLY A 71 -19.74 -1.54 14.93
CA GLY A 71 -18.62 -1.29 15.83
C GLY A 71 -17.25 -1.45 15.18
N GLY A 72 -16.19 -1.38 15.99
CA GLY A 72 -14.79 -1.37 15.55
C GLY A 72 -14.26 -2.68 14.96
N LEU A 73 -15.01 -3.78 15.08
CA LEU A 73 -14.72 -5.08 14.48
C LEU A 73 -15.97 -5.64 13.80
N CYS A 74 -15.98 -5.66 12.48
CA CYS A 74 -17.11 -6.11 11.67
C CYS A 74 -16.76 -7.40 10.90
N HIS A 75 -17.61 -8.43 11.00
CA HIS A 75 -17.46 -9.68 10.26
C HIS A 75 -18.23 -9.64 8.93
N LEU A 76 -17.58 -10.11 7.87
CA LEU A 76 -18.12 -10.28 6.54
C LEU A 76 -17.80 -11.69 6.04
N ARG A 77 -18.70 -12.27 5.28
CA ARG A 77 -18.48 -13.55 4.61
C ARG A 77 -18.52 -13.36 3.11
N MET A 78 -17.45 -13.68 2.40
CA MET A 78 -17.38 -13.56 0.94
C MET A 78 -17.24 -14.96 0.35
N GLY A 79 -18.35 -15.56 -0.07
CA GLY A 79 -18.34 -16.98 -0.46
C GLY A 79 -17.95 -17.87 0.73
N PHE A 80 -16.84 -18.59 0.57
CA PHE A 80 -16.24 -19.42 1.61
C PHE A 80 -15.20 -18.69 2.47
N LEU A 81 -14.88 -17.44 2.14
CA LEU A 81 -13.84 -16.67 2.80
C LEU A 81 -14.42 -15.84 3.96
N HIS A 82 -13.70 -15.85 5.08
CA HIS A 82 -13.97 -14.94 6.21
C HIS A 82 -13.19 -13.64 6.04
N MET A 83 -13.88 -12.52 6.17
CA MET A 83 -13.29 -11.17 6.12
C MET A 83 -13.67 -10.39 7.37
N TYR A 84 -12.73 -9.62 7.89
CA TYR A 84 -12.90 -8.81 9.10
C TYR A 84 -12.46 -7.37 8.80
N ALA A 85 -13.34 -6.40 9.03
CA ALA A 85 -12.99 -4.99 8.96
C ALA A 85 -12.70 -4.47 10.38
N VAL A 86 -11.51 -3.90 10.56
CA VAL A 86 -11.04 -3.30 11.81
C VAL A 86 -11.06 -1.79 11.66
N SER A 87 -11.73 -1.07 12.56
CA SER A 87 -11.95 0.39 12.44
C SER A 87 -11.78 1.14 13.77
N SER A 88 -11.23 0.49 14.79
CA SER A 88 -10.92 1.11 16.08
C SER A 88 -9.46 0.90 16.48
N PRO A 89 -8.81 1.87 17.15
CA PRO A 89 -7.42 1.77 17.60
C PRO A 89 -7.13 0.51 18.44
N ASP A 90 -8.02 0.18 19.40
CA ASP A 90 -7.82 -0.95 20.32
C ASP A 90 -7.73 -2.30 19.58
N VAL A 91 -8.64 -2.52 18.65
CA VAL A 91 -8.66 -3.73 17.82
C VAL A 91 -7.46 -3.74 16.86
N ALA A 92 -7.08 -2.59 16.29
CA ALA A 92 -5.89 -2.49 15.47
C ALA A 92 -4.61 -2.84 16.26
N ARG A 93 -4.50 -2.43 17.52
CA ARG A 93 -3.42 -2.82 18.44
C ARG A 93 -3.39 -4.32 18.69
N GLN A 94 -4.54 -4.96 18.92
CA GLN A 94 -4.61 -6.41 19.09
C GLN A 94 -4.05 -7.14 17.86
N VAL A 95 -4.40 -6.69 16.65
CA VAL A 95 -3.99 -7.30 15.38
C VAL A 95 -2.53 -7.02 15.04
N LEU A 96 -2.08 -5.76 15.15
CA LEU A 96 -0.78 -5.31 14.64
C LEU A 96 0.37 -5.46 15.62
N GLN A 97 0.07 -5.56 16.92
CA GLN A 97 1.09 -5.62 17.97
C GLN A 97 0.95 -6.85 18.85
N VAL A 98 -0.22 -7.06 19.47
CA VAL A 98 -0.39 -8.14 20.46
C VAL A 98 -0.28 -9.51 19.79
N GLN A 99 -0.89 -9.67 18.62
CA GLN A 99 -0.92 -10.93 17.87
C GLN A 99 -0.20 -10.81 16.52
N ASP A 100 0.84 -9.98 16.46
CA ASP A 100 1.52 -9.62 15.22
C ASP A 100 2.01 -10.84 14.43
N SER A 101 2.44 -11.91 15.10
CA SER A 101 2.92 -13.15 14.47
C SER A 101 1.82 -13.91 13.74
N ILE A 102 0.57 -13.84 14.23
CA ILE A 102 -0.59 -14.53 13.64
C ILE A 102 -1.13 -13.75 12.45
N PHE A 103 -1.21 -12.42 12.57
CA PHE A 103 -1.81 -11.56 11.54
C PHE A 103 -0.82 -11.05 10.50
N SER A 104 0.47 -11.39 10.60
CA SER A 104 1.48 -10.88 9.66
C SER A 104 1.48 -11.58 8.30
N ASN A 105 0.57 -12.50 8.00
CA ASN A 105 0.42 -12.98 6.62
C ASN A 105 -0.31 -11.95 5.74
N ARG A 106 -0.23 -12.14 4.43
CA ARG A 106 -0.88 -11.30 3.44
C ARG A 106 -1.87 -12.11 2.63
N PRO A 107 -3.09 -11.59 2.38
CA PRO A 107 -3.96 -12.21 1.42
C PRO A 107 -3.40 -12.01 0.02
N ALA A 108 -3.58 -13.00 -0.86
CA ALA A 108 -3.40 -12.82 -2.29
C ALA A 108 -4.63 -13.38 -3.01
N THR A 109 -5.03 -12.64 -4.03
CA THR A 109 -5.89 -13.15 -5.09
C THR A 109 -5.06 -14.00 -6.05
N ILE A 110 -5.73 -14.73 -6.94
CA ILE A 110 -5.10 -15.45 -8.05
C ILE A 110 -4.21 -14.49 -8.87
N ALA A 111 -4.69 -13.26 -9.10
CA ALA A 111 -3.94 -12.23 -9.83
C ALA A 111 -2.65 -11.84 -9.09
N ILE A 112 -2.72 -11.57 -7.79
CA ILE A 112 -1.55 -11.23 -6.97
C ILE A 112 -0.56 -12.39 -6.97
N SER A 113 -0.99 -13.61 -6.65
CA SER A 113 -0.10 -14.78 -6.65
C SER A 113 0.57 -14.99 -8.00
N TYR A 114 -0.16 -14.85 -9.11
CA TYR A 114 0.41 -15.04 -10.44
C TYR A 114 1.42 -13.94 -10.80
N LEU A 115 1.06 -12.66 -10.66
CA LEU A 115 1.90 -11.55 -11.09
C LEU A 115 3.13 -11.34 -10.19
N THR A 116 3.11 -11.85 -8.97
CA THR A 116 4.21 -11.73 -7.99
C THR A 116 5.05 -13.00 -7.86
N TYR A 117 5.00 -13.90 -8.85
CA TYR A 117 5.78 -15.15 -8.87
C TYR A 117 5.55 -16.03 -7.64
N ASP A 118 4.27 -16.26 -7.35
CA ASP A 118 3.81 -16.97 -6.17
C ASP A 118 4.29 -16.32 -4.87
N ARG A 119 4.18 -14.98 -4.81
CA ARG A 119 4.57 -14.17 -3.66
C ARG A 119 6.08 -14.24 -3.37
N ALA A 120 6.88 -14.21 -4.43
CA ALA A 120 8.33 -14.07 -4.42
C ALA A 120 8.80 -12.63 -4.08
N ASP A 121 7.88 -11.76 -3.69
CA ASP A 121 8.09 -10.35 -3.34
C ASP A 121 8.25 -10.13 -1.83
N MET A 122 8.29 -8.87 -1.41
CA MET A 122 8.24 -8.47 0.00
C MET A 122 6.81 -8.09 0.43
N ALA A 123 6.01 -7.49 -0.45
CA ALA A 123 4.71 -6.92 -0.13
C ALA A 123 3.64 -7.97 0.22
N PHE A 124 3.58 -9.08 -0.51
CA PHE A 124 2.56 -10.13 -0.46
C PHE A 124 3.08 -11.50 0.03
N ALA A 125 4.40 -11.68 0.16
CA ALA A 125 4.97 -12.86 0.81
C ALA A 125 4.41 -13.06 2.23
N HIS A 126 4.19 -14.31 2.61
CA HIS A 126 3.81 -14.69 3.98
C HIS A 126 4.94 -14.39 4.97
N TYR A 127 4.57 -14.17 6.23
CA TYR A 127 5.56 -13.89 7.26
C TYR A 127 6.39 -15.14 7.52
N GLY A 128 7.71 -15.00 7.52
CA GLY A 128 8.62 -16.12 7.68
C GLY A 128 10.07 -15.73 7.43
N PRO A 129 11.00 -16.71 7.38
CA PRO A 129 12.40 -16.47 7.06
C PRO A 129 12.58 -15.71 5.72
N PHE A 130 11.86 -16.11 4.66
CA PHE A 130 11.91 -15.48 3.34
C PHE A 130 11.62 -13.98 3.39
N TRP A 131 10.42 -13.64 3.88
CA TRP A 131 10.00 -12.27 3.98
C TRP A 131 10.93 -11.41 4.86
N ARG A 132 11.50 -11.98 5.94
CA ARG A 132 12.46 -11.26 6.79
C ARG A 132 13.75 -10.94 6.02
N GLN A 133 14.25 -11.86 5.21
CA GLN A 133 15.42 -11.63 4.36
C GLN A 133 15.11 -10.58 3.28
N MET A 134 13.97 -10.68 2.59
CA MET A 134 13.57 -9.70 1.57
C MET A 134 13.44 -8.30 2.17
N ARG A 135 12.78 -8.18 3.32
CA ARG A 135 12.68 -6.91 4.04
C ARG A 135 14.03 -6.36 4.45
N LYS A 136 14.95 -7.21 4.94
CA LYS A 136 16.30 -6.79 5.32
C LYS A 136 17.05 -6.25 4.10
N VAL A 137 16.99 -6.94 2.97
CA VAL A 137 17.60 -6.49 1.71
C VAL A 137 17.04 -5.14 1.30
N CYS A 138 15.71 -4.98 1.21
CA CYS A 138 15.08 -3.72 0.84
C CYS A 138 15.45 -2.57 1.78
N VAL A 139 15.41 -2.78 3.10
CA VAL A 139 15.76 -1.74 4.08
C VAL A 139 17.24 -1.33 3.98
N MET A 140 18.13 -2.29 3.81
CA MET A 140 19.58 -2.04 3.81
C MET A 140 20.08 -1.48 2.48
N LYS A 141 19.51 -1.95 1.36
CA LYS A 141 19.99 -1.67 0.01
C LYS A 141 19.15 -0.64 -0.72
N VAL A 142 17.85 -0.55 -0.45
CA VAL A 142 16.96 0.36 -1.19
C VAL A 142 16.63 1.60 -0.38
N PHE A 143 16.23 1.44 0.87
CA PHE A 143 15.67 2.53 1.69
C PHE A 143 16.66 3.15 2.67
N SER A 144 17.91 2.69 2.69
CA SER A 144 18.95 3.16 3.62
C SER A 144 19.43 4.57 3.29
N ARG A 145 19.66 5.40 4.32
CA ARG A 145 20.33 6.71 4.18
C ARG A 145 21.75 6.62 3.63
N LYS A 146 22.39 5.45 3.72
CA LYS A 146 23.73 5.24 3.15
C LYS A 146 23.74 5.20 1.62
N ARG A 147 22.58 5.02 0.99
CA ARG A 147 22.47 4.99 -0.47
C ARG A 147 22.24 6.39 -1.02
N ALA A 148 23.33 7.13 -1.21
CA ALA A 148 23.29 8.54 -1.61
C ALA A 148 22.37 8.80 -2.83
N GLU A 149 22.38 7.91 -3.81
CA GLU A 149 21.60 8.06 -5.06
C GLU A 149 20.09 8.16 -4.84
N SER A 150 19.51 7.36 -3.93
CA SER A 150 18.07 7.42 -3.63
C SER A 150 17.65 8.75 -2.99
N TRP A 151 18.55 9.40 -2.26
CA TRP A 151 18.29 10.69 -1.62
C TRP A 151 18.67 11.85 -2.54
N ALA A 152 19.64 11.66 -3.43
CA ALA A 152 20.00 12.60 -4.48
C ALA A 152 18.90 12.71 -5.55
N SER A 153 18.28 11.59 -5.94
CA SER A 153 17.17 11.60 -6.89
C SER A 153 16.02 12.49 -6.42
N VAL A 154 15.70 12.46 -5.12
CA VAL A 154 14.68 13.34 -4.54
C VAL A 154 15.05 14.81 -4.71
N ARG A 155 16.26 15.22 -4.33
CA ARG A 155 16.71 16.61 -4.49
C ARG A 155 16.64 17.08 -5.94
N ASP A 156 17.21 16.31 -6.85
CA ASP A 156 17.38 16.70 -8.24
C ASP A 156 16.02 16.77 -8.96
N GLU A 157 15.13 15.81 -8.71
CA GLU A 157 13.80 15.83 -9.32
C GLU A 157 12.90 16.92 -8.71
N VAL A 158 13.01 17.20 -7.40
CA VAL A 158 12.34 18.37 -6.80
C VAL A 158 12.83 19.66 -7.44
N ASP A 159 14.14 19.82 -7.66
CA ASP A 159 14.70 20.99 -8.34
C ASP A 159 14.15 21.13 -9.78
N LYS A 160 14.13 20.05 -10.55
CA LYS A 160 13.56 20.02 -11.90
C LYS A 160 12.08 20.43 -11.91
N MET A 161 11.28 19.89 -10.99
CA MET A 161 9.87 20.27 -10.86
C MET A 161 9.72 21.76 -10.54
N ILE A 162 10.53 22.30 -9.62
CA ILE A 162 10.49 23.72 -9.24
C ILE A 162 10.82 24.62 -10.44
N ARG A 163 11.82 24.27 -11.26
CA ARG A 163 12.12 24.99 -12.51
C ARG A 163 10.96 24.93 -13.51
N LEU A 164 10.30 23.79 -13.63
CA LEU A 164 9.14 23.62 -14.49
C LEU A 164 7.94 24.44 -14.03
N VAL A 165 7.69 24.52 -12.72
CA VAL A 165 6.64 25.39 -12.15
C VAL A 165 7.00 26.86 -12.37
N SER A 166 8.26 27.24 -12.21
CA SER A 166 8.77 28.60 -12.44
C SER A 166 8.50 29.09 -13.87
N SER A 167 8.71 28.23 -14.88
CA SER A 167 8.43 28.56 -16.28
C SER A 167 6.93 28.69 -16.62
N ASN A 168 6.05 28.29 -15.69
CA ASN A 168 4.59 28.34 -15.83
C ASN A 168 3.92 29.30 -14.85
N VAL A 169 4.67 30.21 -14.23
CA VAL A 169 4.12 31.27 -13.36
C VAL A 169 3.01 32.04 -14.08
N GLY A 170 1.90 32.25 -13.38
CA GLY A 170 0.72 32.94 -13.88
C GLY A 170 -0.23 32.09 -14.75
N LYS A 171 0.12 30.82 -15.03
CA LYS A 171 -0.73 29.90 -15.80
C LYS A 171 -1.35 28.84 -14.89
N SER A 172 -2.58 28.44 -15.20
CA SER A 172 -3.19 27.26 -14.56
C SER A 172 -2.47 26.01 -15.05
N ILE A 173 -1.93 25.23 -14.11
CA ILE A 173 -1.23 23.98 -14.41
C ILE A 173 -1.86 22.81 -13.65
N ASN A 174 -1.75 21.61 -14.23
CA ASN A 174 -2.12 20.36 -13.57
C ASN A 174 -1.04 19.96 -12.56
N VAL A 175 -1.16 20.46 -11.32
CA VAL A 175 -0.20 20.21 -10.25
C VAL A 175 -0.14 18.72 -9.90
N GLY A 176 -1.27 18.03 -9.93
CA GLY A 176 -1.34 16.59 -9.66
C GLY A 176 -0.49 15.76 -10.64
N GLU A 177 -0.52 16.08 -11.94
CA GLU A 177 0.35 15.42 -12.93
C GLU A 177 1.84 15.72 -12.74
N GLN A 178 2.19 16.97 -12.39
CA GLN A 178 3.59 17.32 -12.13
C GLN A 178 4.15 16.59 -10.90
N ILE A 179 3.34 16.47 -9.84
CA ILE A 179 3.69 15.71 -8.64
C ILE A 179 3.84 14.21 -8.95
N PHE A 180 2.93 13.66 -9.75
CA PHE A 180 3.02 12.25 -10.15
C PHE A 180 4.27 11.98 -10.98
N ALA A 181 4.62 12.88 -11.90
CA ALA A 181 5.86 12.80 -12.67
C ALA A 181 7.10 12.89 -11.77
N LEU A 182 7.09 13.80 -10.79
CA LEU A 182 8.15 13.93 -9.78
C LEU A 182 8.41 12.61 -9.06
N THR A 183 7.40 12.03 -8.41
CA THR A 183 7.60 10.82 -7.59
C THR A 183 7.91 9.59 -8.44
N ARG A 184 7.35 9.52 -9.65
CA ARG A 184 7.71 8.51 -10.64
C ARG A 184 9.20 8.60 -10.97
N ASN A 185 9.70 9.78 -11.32
CA ASN A 185 11.11 9.94 -11.70
C ASN A 185 12.05 9.64 -10.52
N ILE A 186 11.69 10.08 -9.30
CA ILE A 186 12.42 9.74 -8.07
C ILE A 186 12.53 8.23 -7.91
N THR A 187 11.40 7.52 -8.02
CA THR A 187 11.34 6.08 -7.80
C THR A 187 12.05 5.32 -8.91
N TYR A 188 11.89 5.75 -10.16
CA TYR A 188 12.54 5.17 -11.33
C TYR A 188 14.07 5.29 -11.22
N ARG A 189 14.59 6.48 -10.92
CA ARG A 189 16.03 6.70 -10.73
C ARG A 189 16.55 5.96 -9.50
N ALA A 190 15.77 5.89 -8.42
CA ALA A 190 16.12 5.09 -7.26
C ALA A 190 16.09 3.58 -7.54
N ALA A 191 15.37 3.10 -8.56
CA ALA A 191 15.35 1.69 -8.93
C ALA A 191 16.44 1.34 -9.96
N PHE A 192 16.57 2.13 -11.03
CA PHE A 192 17.33 1.80 -12.24
C PHE A 192 18.48 2.76 -12.55
N GLY A 193 18.80 3.66 -11.61
CA GLY A 193 19.87 4.64 -11.76
C GLY A 193 19.54 5.79 -12.73
N SER A 194 20.46 6.73 -12.83
CA SER A 194 20.35 7.94 -13.66
C SER A 194 20.55 7.69 -15.16
N ALA A 195 21.17 6.57 -15.54
CA ALA A 195 21.46 6.22 -16.94
C ALA A 195 20.27 5.59 -17.67
N CYS A 196 19.26 5.11 -16.93
CA CYS A 196 18.05 4.53 -17.49
C CYS A 196 16.97 5.62 -17.66
N GLU A 197 16.94 6.30 -18.80
CA GLU A 197 15.82 7.21 -19.15
C GLU A 197 14.82 6.57 -20.12
N LYS A 198 15.22 5.48 -20.78
CA LYS A 198 14.40 4.78 -21.77
C LYS A 198 13.40 3.84 -21.08
N GLY A 199 12.20 3.71 -21.65
CA GLY A 199 11.22 2.71 -21.22
C GLY A 199 10.26 3.14 -20.10
N GLN A 200 10.33 4.38 -19.61
CA GLN A 200 9.41 4.87 -18.55
C GLN A 200 7.93 4.74 -18.94
N ASP A 201 7.56 5.10 -20.18
CA ASP A 201 6.17 5.01 -20.65
C ASP A 201 5.67 3.56 -20.72
N GLU A 202 6.54 2.64 -21.16
CA GLU A 202 6.25 1.22 -21.17
C GLU A 202 6.03 0.69 -19.75
N PHE A 203 6.91 1.06 -18.82
CA PHE A 203 6.80 0.68 -17.43
C PHE A 203 5.52 1.21 -16.77
N ILE A 204 5.15 2.48 -17.03
CA ILE A 204 3.89 3.05 -16.53
C ILE A 204 2.70 2.25 -17.03
N ARG A 205 2.69 1.85 -18.30
CA ARG A 205 1.62 1.02 -18.88
C ARG A 205 1.53 -0.33 -18.18
N ILE A 206 2.67 -0.96 -17.87
CA ILE A 206 2.72 -2.21 -17.09
C ILE A 206 2.14 -1.98 -15.68
N LEU A 207 2.58 -0.93 -14.99
CA LEU A 207 2.12 -0.58 -13.64
C LEU A 207 0.60 -0.36 -13.59
N GLN A 208 0.05 0.37 -14.57
CA GLN A 208 -1.38 0.60 -14.67
C GLN A 208 -2.18 -0.68 -14.89
N GLU A 209 -1.69 -1.59 -15.74
CA GLU A 209 -2.36 -2.88 -15.98
C GLU A 209 -2.30 -3.79 -14.75
N PHE A 210 -1.17 -3.86 -14.05
CA PHE A 210 -1.05 -4.58 -12.79
C PHE A 210 -2.02 -4.02 -11.74
N SER A 211 -2.12 -2.70 -11.61
CA SER A 211 -3.06 -2.04 -10.68
C SER A 211 -4.52 -2.46 -10.96
N LYS A 212 -4.92 -2.45 -12.24
CA LYS A 212 -6.25 -2.91 -12.67
C LYS A 212 -6.49 -4.40 -12.35
N LEU A 213 -5.48 -5.24 -12.55
CA LEU A 213 -5.59 -6.69 -12.30
C LEU A 213 -5.62 -7.02 -10.80
N PHE A 214 -4.87 -6.31 -9.96
CA PHE A 214 -4.92 -6.46 -8.50
C PHE A 214 -6.27 -6.06 -7.91
N GLY A 215 -6.89 -5.01 -8.45
CA GLY A 215 -8.23 -4.55 -8.03
C GLY A 215 -9.40 -5.29 -8.69
N ALA A 216 -9.16 -6.17 -9.66
CA ALA A 216 -10.21 -6.84 -10.39
C ALA A 216 -10.96 -7.86 -9.52
N PHE A 217 -12.29 -7.85 -9.60
CA PHE A 217 -13.11 -8.87 -8.96
C PHE A 217 -13.03 -10.19 -9.72
N ASN A 218 -12.57 -11.26 -9.07
CA ASN A 218 -12.63 -12.61 -9.59
C ASN A 218 -13.41 -13.52 -8.64
N VAL A 219 -14.48 -14.14 -9.12
CA VAL A 219 -15.34 -15.04 -8.32
C VAL A 219 -14.56 -16.23 -7.76
N ALA A 220 -13.55 -16.70 -8.49
CA ALA A 220 -12.72 -17.84 -8.10
C ALA A 220 -11.89 -17.58 -6.82
N ASP A 221 -11.60 -16.32 -6.50
CA ASP A 221 -10.91 -15.94 -5.27
C ASP A 221 -11.74 -16.21 -4.00
N PHE A 222 -13.06 -16.34 -4.16
CA PHE A 222 -14.00 -16.49 -3.06
C PHE A 222 -14.79 -17.81 -3.11
N ILE A 223 -15.00 -18.34 -4.33
CA ILE A 223 -15.65 -19.62 -4.60
C ILE A 223 -14.78 -20.41 -5.60
N PRO A 224 -13.82 -21.22 -5.10
CA PRO A 224 -12.86 -21.91 -5.96
C PRO A 224 -13.47 -22.81 -7.04
N TYR A 225 -14.67 -23.35 -6.79
CA TYR A 225 -15.39 -24.21 -7.75
C TYR A 225 -15.81 -23.50 -9.04
N PHE A 226 -15.77 -22.16 -9.09
CA PHE A 226 -16.07 -21.36 -10.27
C PHE A 226 -14.82 -20.88 -11.02
N GLY A 227 -13.66 -21.51 -10.82
CA GLY A 227 -12.40 -21.16 -11.50
C GLY A 227 -12.43 -21.20 -13.04
N TRP A 228 -13.41 -21.89 -13.63
CA TRP A 228 -13.61 -21.95 -15.08
C TRP A 228 -14.36 -20.71 -15.66
N ILE A 229 -14.91 -19.85 -14.81
CA ILE A 229 -15.62 -18.63 -15.20
C ILE A 229 -14.64 -17.46 -15.28
N ASP A 230 -14.32 -16.99 -16.50
CA ASP A 230 -13.46 -15.82 -16.75
C ASP A 230 -14.08 -14.85 -17.77
N PRO A 231 -15.22 -14.19 -17.43
CA PRO A 231 -15.94 -13.31 -18.35
C PRO A 231 -15.16 -12.05 -18.70
N GLN A 232 -14.23 -11.63 -17.84
CA GLN A 232 -13.40 -10.43 -18.02
C GLN A 232 -12.07 -10.71 -18.72
N GLY A 233 -11.78 -11.98 -19.05
CA GLY A 233 -10.52 -12.40 -19.68
C GLY A 233 -9.29 -12.12 -18.80
N ILE A 234 -9.45 -12.15 -17.48
CA ILE A 234 -8.39 -11.88 -16.50
C ILE A 234 -7.22 -12.83 -16.74
N ASN A 235 -7.46 -14.12 -16.99
CA ASN A 235 -6.38 -15.10 -17.14
C ASN A 235 -5.45 -14.75 -18.31
N LYS A 236 -6.00 -14.34 -19.46
CA LYS A 236 -5.20 -13.91 -20.61
C LYS A 236 -4.45 -12.61 -20.33
N ARG A 237 -5.09 -11.66 -19.66
CA ARG A 237 -4.48 -10.38 -19.27
C ARG A 237 -3.33 -10.59 -18.27
N LEU A 238 -3.47 -11.51 -17.32
CA LEU A 238 -2.42 -11.88 -16.37
C LEU A 238 -1.17 -12.40 -17.09
N VAL A 239 -1.33 -13.34 -18.03
CA VAL A 239 -0.21 -13.87 -18.82
C VAL A 239 0.48 -12.76 -19.60
N LYS A 240 -0.29 -11.92 -20.30
CA LYS A 240 0.26 -10.79 -21.06
C LYS A 240 1.01 -9.82 -20.15
N ALA A 241 0.40 -9.40 -19.04
CA ALA A 241 1.00 -8.43 -18.12
C ALA A 241 2.30 -8.97 -17.51
N ARG A 242 2.33 -10.25 -17.11
CA ARG A 242 3.57 -10.90 -16.66
C ARG A 242 4.64 -10.90 -17.73
N ASN A 243 4.31 -11.27 -18.97
CA ASN A 243 5.29 -11.30 -20.06
C ASN A 243 5.83 -9.89 -20.39
N ASP A 244 4.96 -8.88 -20.39
CA ASP A 244 5.35 -7.48 -20.61
C ASP A 244 6.33 -7.03 -19.51
N LEU A 245 6.09 -7.40 -18.24
CA LEU A 245 7.01 -7.13 -17.13
C LEU A 245 8.33 -7.90 -17.27
N ASP A 246 8.24 -9.20 -17.59
CA ASP A 246 9.41 -10.06 -17.74
C ASP A 246 10.35 -9.50 -18.80
N GLY A 247 9.84 -9.17 -19.99
CA GLY A 247 10.65 -8.58 -21.05
C GLY A 247 11.29 -7.26 -20.61
N PHE A 248 10.51 -6.36 -20.01
CA PHE A 248 11.01 -5.04 -19.59
C PHE A 248 12.13 -5.14 -18.54
N ILE A 249 11.92 -5.90 -17.47
CA ILE A 249 12.91 -6.00 -16.39
C ILE A 249 14.09 -6.89 -16.80
N ASP A 250 13.87 -7.90 -17.65
CA ASP A 250 14.96 -8.75 -18.10
C ASP A 250 15.99 -7.99 -18.92
N ASP A 251 15.54 -7.11 -19.82
CA ASP A 251 16.41 -6.22 -20.59
C ASP A 251 17.26 -5.35 -19.65
N ILE A 252 16.65 -4.76 -18.62
CA ILE A 252 17.35 -3.94 -17.62
C ILE A 252 18.37 -4.78 -16.85
N ILE A 253 17.99 -5.96 -16.35
CA ILE A 253 18.91 -6.84 -15.62
C ILE A 253 20.11 -7.22 -16.51
N ASP A 254 19.86 -7.55 -17.77
CA ASP A 254 20.91 -7.96 -18.71
C ASP A 254 21.87 -6.78 -19.03
N GLU A 255 21.36 -5.55 -19.13
CA GLU A 255 22.17 -4.34 -19.28
C GLU A 255 23.10 -4.11 -18.07
N HIS A 256 22.60 -4.24 -16.85
CA HIS A 256 23.39 -4.10 -15.62
C HIS A 256 24.47 -5.17 -15.50
N MET A 257 24.13 -6.42 -15.85
CA MET A 257 25.09 -7.53 -15.86
C MET A 257 26.22 -7.28 -16.87
N LYS A 258 25.91 -6.83 -18.09
CA LYS A 258 26.93 -6.47 -19.11
C LYS A 258 27.81 -5.31 -18.67
N LYS A 259 27.24 -4.28 -18.04
CA LYS A 259 28.00 -3.12 -17.51
C LYS A 259 29.03 -3.58 -16.49
N LYS A 260 28.65 -4.48 -15.59
CA LYS A 260 29.54 -5.06 -14.56
C LYS A 260 30.67 -5.89 -15.16
N GLU A 261 30.39 -6.70 -16.18
CA GLU A 261 31.41 -7.47 -16.89
C GLU A 261 32.45 -6.57 -17.55
N ASN A 262 32.01 -5.48 -18.20
CA ASN A 262 32.91 -4.52 -18.84
C ASN A 262 33.75 -3.72 -17.82
N GLN A 263 33.18 -3.35 -16.67
CA GLN A 263 33.93 -2.65 -15.61
C GLN A 263 35.03 -3.50 -14.97
N ASN A 264 34.84 -4.82 -14.87
CA ASN A 264 35.90 -5.72 -14.37
C ASN A 264 37.12 -5.84 -15.30
N THR A 265 37.06 -5.30 -16.53
CA THR A 265 38.18 -5.31 -17.50
C THR A 265 39.00 -4.02 -17.51
N VAL A 266 38.55 -2.97 -16.82
CA VAL A 266 39.21 -1.66 -16.76
C VAL A 266 39.39 -1.27 -15.29
N ASP A 267 40.60 -1.44 -14.77
CA ASP A 267 40.99 -1.00 -13.42
C ASP A 267 41.15 0.53 -13.43
N ASP A 268 40.02 1.22 -13.48
CA ASP A 268 39.95 2.66 -13.25
C ASP A 268 39.01 2.85 -12.08
N GLY A 269 39.47 3.47 -10.99
CA GLY A 269 38.82 3.55 -9.67
C GLY A 269 37.48 4.30 -9.61
N TYR A 270 36.76 4.34 -10.72
CA TYR A 270 35.42 4.89 -10.90
C TYR A 270 34.38 3.86 -10.48
N VAL A 271 33.94 3.93 -9.22
CA VAL A 271 32.69 3.28 -8.79
C VAL A 271 31.56 4.05 -9.48
N GLY A 272 31.11 3.57 -10.64
CA GLY A 272 29.93 4.14 -11.29
C GLY A 272 28.72 4.10 -10.34
N ASP A 273 27.79 5.04 -10.48
CA ASP A 273 26.59 5.11 -9.64
C ASP A 273 25.91 3.74 -9.60
N THR A 274 25.87 3.13 -8.40
CA THR A 274 25.25 1.83 -8.13
C THR A 274 23.79 2.03 -7.81
N ASP A 275 22.92 1.27 -8.47
CA ASP A 275 21.49 1.32 -8.22
C ASP A 275 20.95 0.09 -7.48
N MET A 276 19.62 -0.01 -7.38
CA MET A 276 18.97 -1.06 -6.64
C MET A 276 19.14 -2.40 -7.33
N VAL A 277 19.11 -2.42 -8.66
CA VAL A 277 19.31 -3.64 -9.44
C VAL A 277 20.72 -4.15 -9.21
N ASP A 278 21.73 -3.27 -9.25
CA ASP A 278 23.12 -3.61 -8.93
C ASP A 278 23.27 -4.22 -7.53
N ASP A 279 22.64 -3.59 -6.52
CA ASP A 279 22.68 -4.06 -5.14
C ASP A 279 22.01 -5.44 -4.95
N LEU A 280 20.87 -5.65 -5.62
CA LEU A 280 20.15 -6.93 -5.60
C LEU A 280 20.94 -8.03 -6.31
N LEU A 281 21.58 -7.72 -7.45
CA LEU A 281 22.45 -8.63 -8.20
C LEU A 281 23.73 -8.96 -7.43
N ALA A 282 24.33 -7.98 -6.75
CA ALA A 282 25.50 -8.18 -5.90
C ALA A 282 25.17 -9.15 -4.77
N PHE A 283 24.06 -8.92 -4.06
CA PHE A 283 23.60 -9.80 -2.98
C PHE A 283 23.28 -11.22 -3.50
N TYR A 284 22.64 -11.34 -4.67
CA TYR A 284 22.44 -12.62 -5.36
C TYR A 284 23.76 -13.35 -5.63
N SER A 285 24.80 -12.63 -6.07
CA SER A 285 26.11 -13.21 -6.39
C SER A 285 26.96 -13.57 -5.16
N GLU A 286 26.85 -12.83 -4.06
CA GLU A 286 27.58 -13.09 -2.81
C GLU A 286 27.00 -14.28 -2.05
N GLU A 287 25.67 -14.41 -1.95
CA GLU A 287 25.05 -15.59 -1.36
C GLU A 287 25.32 -16.86 -2.18
N ALA A 288 25.36 -16.75 -3.51
CA ALA A 288 25.73 -17.87 -4.38
C ALA A 288 27.17 -18.38 -4.13
N LYS A 289 28.11 -17.48 -3.79
CA LYS A 289 29.50 -17.83 -3.45
C LYS A 289 29.65 -18.42 -2.05
N LEU A 290 28.95 -17.88 -1.05
CA LEU A 290 29.00 -18.39 0.33
C LEU A 290 28.44 -19.81 0.47
N VAL A 291 27.44 -20.17 -0.35
CA VAL A 291 26.85 -21.51 -0.40
C VAL A 291 27.82 -22.56 -1.00
N SER A 292 28.79 -22.15 -1.82
CA SER A 292 29.81 -23.07 -2.33
C SER A 292 30.92 -23.41 -1.33
N GLU A 293 31.06 -22.65 -0.24
CA GLU A 293 32.21 -22.77 0.68
C GLU A 293 31.86 -23.30 2.08
N THR A 294 30.58 -23.35 2.49
CA THR A 294 30.19 -23.88 3.82
C THR A 294 28.90 -24.69 3.79
N THR A 295 28.95 -25.93 4.28
CA THR A 295 27.83 -26.89 4.35
C THR A 295 26.80 -26.60 5.45
N ASP A 296 26.90 -25.47 6.16
CA ASP A 296 26.16 -25.18 7.40
C ASP A 296 25.17 -24.01 7.33
N LEU A 297 24.70 -23.62 6.14
CA LEU A 297 23.59 -22.67 6.01
C LEU A 297 22.36 -23.29 5.34
N GLN A 298 21.68 -24.20 6.05
CA GLN A 298 20.37 -24.73 5.66
C GLN A 298 19.23 -23.68 5.64
N ASN A 299 19.55 -22.37 5.74
CA ASN A 299 18.60 -21.27 5.91
C ASN A 299 18.89 -20.00 5.10
N SER A 300 19.91 -19.93 4.22
CA SER A 300 19.97 -18.83 3.24
C SER A 300 18.96 -19.11 2.13
N ILE A 301 17.90 -18.32 2.06
CA ILE A 301 16.95 -18.47 0.96
C ILE A 301 17.60 -17.85 -0.26
N LYS A 302 17.86 -18.70 -1.25
CA LYS A 302 18.48 -18.31 -2.50
C LYS A 302 17.53 -17.36 -3.24
N LEU A 303 17.93 -16.10 -3.35
CA LEU A 303 17.28 -15.15 -4.26
C LEU A 303 17.31 -15.69 -5.68
N THR A 304 16.27 -15.41 -6.45
CA THR A 304 16.14 -15.72 -7.88
C THR A 304 15.93 -14.44 -8.68
N ARG A 305 16.03 -14.54 -10.01
CA ARG A 305 15.68 -13.44 -10.92
C ARG A 305 14.24 -12.98 -10.69
N ASP A 306 13.32 -13.92 -10.45
CA ASP A 306 11.91 -13.64 -10.13
C ASP A 306 11.77 -12.82 -8.85
N ASN A 307 12.59 -13.09 -7.82
CA ASN A 307 12.60 -12.27 -6.61
C ASN A 307 13.02 -10.82 -6.91
N ILE A 308 14.04 -10.62 -7.75
CA ILE A 308 14.51 -9.28 -8.14
C ILE A 308 13.41 -8.54 -8.88
N LYS A 309 12.77 -9.17 -9.88
CA LYS A 309 11.63 -8.60 -10.62
C LYS A 309 10.49 -8.20 -9.69
N ALA A 310 10.14 -9.08 -8.75
CA ALA A 310 9.05 -8.85 -7.82
C ALA A 310 9.36 -7.70 -6.83
N ILE A 311 10.60 -7.59 -6.34
CA ILE A 311 11.04 -6.48 -5.48
C ILE A 311 11.04 -5.15 -6.23
N ILE A 312 11.49 -5.12 -7.49
CA ILE A 312 11.43 -3.91 -8.31
C ILE A 312 9.98 -3.43 -8.42
N MET A 313 9.04 -4.34 -8.68
CA MET A 313 7.62 -4.00 -8.73
C MET A 313 7.08 -3.47 -7.39
N ASP A 314 7.48 -4.07 -6.27
CA ASP A 314 7.10 -3.58 -4.94
C ASP A 314 7.55 -2.12 -4.71
N VAL A 315 8.79 -1.80 -5.08
CA VAL A 315 9.36 -0.45 -4.91
C VAL A 315 8.66 0.55 -5.82
N MET A 316 8.41 0.18 -7.08
CA MET A 316 7.77 1.06 -8.05
C MET A 316 6.31 1.37 -7.71
N PHE A 317 5.52 0.34 -7.32
CA PHE A 317 4.16 0.53 -6.83
C PHE A 317 4.13 1.32 -5.52
N GLY A 318 4.99 0.92 -4.57
CA GLY A 318 5.01 1.51 -3.23
C GLY A 318 5.47 2.96 -3.21
N GLY A 319 6.48 3.33 -4.02
CA GLY A 319 7.12 4.65 -3.99
C GLY A 319 6.45 5.73 -4.83
N THR A 320 5.82 5.36 -5.95
CA THR A 320 5.32 6.33 -6.92
C THR A 320 4.01 6.99 -6.47
N GLU A 321 2.93 6.22 -6.35
CA GLU A 321 1.59 6.77 -6.17
C GLU A 321 1.32 7.21 -4.73
N THR A 322 1.92 6.55 -3.74
CA THR A 322 1.69 6.87 -2.32
C THR A 322 2.20 8.26 -1.96
N VAL A 323 3.43 8.59 -2.35
CA VAL A 323 4.05 9.89 -2.10
C VAL A 323 3.36 10.97 -2.94
N ALA A 324 3.01 10.68 -4.20
CA ALA A 324 2.29 11.62 -5.05
C ALA A 324 0.95 12.01 -4.44
N SER A 325 0.17 11.02 -4.00
CA SER A 325 -1.11 11.23 -3.35
C SER A 325 -0.96 12.07 -2.08
N ALA A 326 0.05 11.81 -1.25
CA ALA A 326 0.30 12.58 -0.04
C ALA A 326 0.64 14.06 -0.33
N ILE A 327 1.51 14.34 -1.30
CA ILE A 327 1.86 15.71 -1.71
C ILE A 327 0.63 16.42 -2.28
N GLU A 328 -0.12 15.77 -3.17
CA GLU A 328 -1.30 16.35 -3.81
C GLU A 328 -2.41 16.67 -2.80
N TRP A 329 -2.66 15.78 -1.83
CA TRP A 329 -3.60 16.02 -0.74
C TRP A 329 -3.13 17.14 0.19
N ALA A 330 -1.83 17.23 0.48
CA ALA A 330 -1.29 18.31 1.32
C ALA A 330 -1.53 19.69 0.68
N LEU A 331 -1.23 19.83 -0.62
CA LEU A 331 -1.48 21.08 -1.34
C LEU A 331 -2.98 21.37 -1.46
N THR A 332 -3.79 20.34 -1.68
CA THR A 332 -5.26 20.50 -1.78
C THR A 332 -5.83 21.02 -0.47
N GLU A 333 -5.49 20.42 0.68
CA GLU A 333 -6.00 20.85 1.99
C GLU A 333 -5.51 22.25 2.36
N LEU A 334 -4.26 22.59 2.02
CA LEU A 334 -3.74 23.95 2.22
C LEU A 334 -4.45 24.99 1.33
N LEU A 335 -4.72 24.68 0.07
CA LEU A 335 -5.53 25.56 -0.80
C LEU A 335 -6.98 25.66 -0.34
N ARG A 336 -7.49 24.63 0.33
CA ARG A 336 -8.79 24.61 0.97
C ARG A 336 -8.83 25.38 2.30
N SER A 337 -7.68 25.50 2.99
CA SER A 337 -7.49 26.23 4.25
C SER A 337 -6.46 27.37 4.10
N PRO A 338 -6.87 28.55 3.55
CA PRO A 338 -5.97 29.65 3.30
C PRO A 338 -5.20 30.16 4.52
N GLU A 339 -5.80 30.08 5.72
CA GLU A 339 -5.15 30.49 6.97
C GLU A 339 -3.99 29.56 7.34
N ASP A 340 -4.16 28.25 7.20
CA ASP A 340 -3.09 27.29 7.44
C ASP A 340 -1.99 27.40 6.36
N LEU A 341 -2.36 27.60 5.10
CA LEU A 341 -1.40 27.89 4.03
C LEU A 341 -0.55 29.12 4.33
N LYS A 342 -1.20 30.23 4.72
CA LYS A 342 -0.51 31.46 5.11
C LYS A 342 0.45 31.21 6.28
N ARG A 343 0.03 30.40 7.26
CA ARG A 343 0.86 30.08 8.43
C ARG A 343 2.07 29.22 8.09
N VAL A 344 1.92 28.19 7.25
CA VAL A 344 3.08 27.41 6.72
C VAL A 344 4.01 28.32 5.94
N GLN A 345 3.46 29.18 5.09
CA GLN A 345 4.25 30.14 4.33
C GLN A 345 5.00 31.11 5.24
N GLN A 346 4.37 31.62 6.31
CA GLN A 346 5.02 32.48 7.29
C GLN A 346 6.19 31.78 7.99
N GLU A 347 6.00 30.53 8.45
CA GLU A 347 7.08 29.72 9.03
C GLU A 347 8.27 29.58 8.07
N LEU A 348 8.01 29.29 6.80
CA LEU A 348 9.06 29.21 5.76
C LEU A 348 9.83 30.52 5.60
N ALA A 349 9.14 31.66 5.62
CA ALA A 349 9.79 32.97 5.52
C ALA A 349 10.63 33.30 6.76
N GLU A 350 10.18 32.92 7.95
CA GLU A 350 10.89 33.16 9.22
C GLU A 350 12.12 32.27 9.38
N VAL A 351 12.03 31.00 8.99
CA VAL A 351 13.12 30.03 9.15
C VAL A 351 14.16 30.13 8.03
N VAL A 352 13.72 30.30 6.78
CA VAL A 352 14.58 30.22 5.60
C VAL A 352 14.97 31.60 5.07
N GLY A 353 14.03 32.56 5.09
CA GLY A 353 14.16 33.84 4.40
C GLY A 353 13.64 33.80 2.96
N LEU A 354 13.50 34.97 2.31
CA LEU A 354 13.00 35.08 0.92
C LEU A 354 14.13 35.33 -0.11
N ASP A 355 15.35 35.48 0.38
CA ASP A 355 16.57 35.82 -0.36
C ASP A 355 17.39 34.60 -0.79
N ARG A 356 17.00 33.40 -0.33
CA ARG A 356 17.61 32.13 -0.73
C ARG A 356 16.58 31.03 -0.89
N ARG A 357 17.01 29.95 -1.55
CA ARG A 357 16.26 28.70 -1.63
C ARG A 357 16.43 27.88 -0.34
N LEU A 358 15.42 27.08 -0.06
CA LEU A 358 15.40 26.15 1.06
C LEU A 358 16.54 25.12 0.93
N GLU A 359 17.19 24.84 2.05
CA GLU A 359 18.18 23.77 2.18
C GLU A 359 17.64 22.64 3.06
N GLU A 360 18.19 21.44 2.95
CA GLU A 360 17.72 20.28 3.72
C GLU A 360 17.80 20.49 5.23
N SER A 361 18.82 21.22 5.70
CA SER A 361 19.02 21.50 7.12
C SER A 361 17.90 22.38 7.72
N ASP A 362 17.14 23.08 6.88
CA ASP A 362 16.02 23.91 7.31
C ASP A 362 14.77 23.07 7.62
N ILE A 363 14.58 21.94 6.93
CA ILE A 363 13.38 21.07 7.07
C ILE A 363 13.17 20.64 8.52
N GLU A 364 14.25 20.43 9.27
CA GLU A 364 14.16 20.03 10.67
C GLU A 364 13.41 21.05 11.54
N LYS A 365 13.53 22.35 11.20
CA LYS A 365 12.98 23.49 11.93
C LYS A 365 11.53 23.83 11.54
N LEU A 366 11.02 23.30 10.43
CA LEU A 366 9.67 23.57 9.92
C LEU A 366 8.61 22.74 10.68
N THR A 367 8.30 23.18 11.89
CA THR A 367 7.44 22.44 12.83
C THR A 367 5.98 22.41 12.37
N PHE A 368 5.45 23.55 11.93
CA PHE A 368 4.06 23.67 11.49
C PHE A 368 3.83 22.99 10.13
N LEU A 369 4.81 23.04 9.22
CA LEU A 369 4.78 22.21 8.01
C LEU A 369 4.66 20.71 8.37
N LYS A 370 5.47 20.20 9.30
CA LYS A 370 5.37 18.80 9.74
C LYS A 370 4.01 18.47 10.35
N CYS A 371 3.44 19.38 11.13
CA CYS A 371 2.07 19.24 11.67
C CYS A 371 1.03 19.15 10.54
N THR A 372 1.19 19.98 9.50
CA THR A 372 0.35 19.98 8.31
C THR A 372 0.41 18.64 7.58
N LEU A 373 1.62 18.11 7.35
CA LEU A 373 1.81 16.83 6.67
C LEU A 373 1.26 15.66 7.49
N LYS A 374 1.39 15.70 8.82
CA LYS A 374 0.74 14.71 9.72
C LYS A 374 -0.77 14.76 9.60
N GLU A 375 -1.38 15.94 9.60
CA GLU A 375 -2.83 16.09 9.46
C GLU A 375 -3.33 15.63 8.09
N THR A 376 -2.57 15.90 7.03
CA THR A 376 -2.82 15.35 5.71
C THR A 376 -2.82 13.83 5.74
N LEU A 377 -1.80 13.18 6.33
CA LEU A 377 -1.73 11.71 6.39
C LEU A 377 -2.82 11.09 7.29
N ARG A 378 -3.29 11.81 8.31
CA ARG A 378 -4.40 11.37 9.17
C ARG A 378 -5.72 11.33 8.39
N LEU A 379 -6.01 12.39 7.63
CA LEU A 379 -7.23 12.48 6.83
C LEU A 379 -7.14 11.70 5.52
N HIS A 380 -5.97 11.65 4.90
CA HIS A 380 -5.78 11.07 3.57
C HIS A 380 -4.63 10.07 3.59
N PRO A 381 -4.75 8.96 4.34
CA PRO A 381 -3.74 7.91 4.32
C PRO A 381 -3.68 7.33 2.89
N PRO A 382 -2.52 7.36 2.21
CA PRO A 382 -2.43 6.92 0.81
C PRO A 382 -2.88 5.47 0.60
N ILE A 383 -2.70 4.61 1.61
CA ILE A 383 -3.22 3.24 1.66
C ILE A 383 -4.23 3.17 2.81
N PRO A 384 -5.55 3.35 2.56
CA PRO A 384 -6.53 3.46 3.62
C PRO A 384 -6.92 2.12 4.25
N LEU A 385 -6.71 0.99 3.56
CA LEU A 385 -6.97 -0.36 4.04
C LEU A 385 -5.68 -1.18 4.11
N LEU A 386 -5.21 -1.49 5.32
CA LEU A 386 -4.05 -2.34 5.53
C LEU A 386 -4.50 -3.81 5.55
N LEU A 387 -4.04 -4.59 4.57
CA LEU A 387 -4.47 -5.98 4.36
C LEU A 387 -3.59 -6.96 5.14
N HIS A 388 -4.24 -7.84 5.91
CA HIS A 388 -3.61 -8.86 6.73
C HIS A 388 -4.34 -10.20 6.56
N GLU A 389 -3.66 -11.30 6.84
CA GLU A 389 -4.24 -12.65 6.83
C GLU A 389 -3.80 -13.41 8.07
N THR A 390 -4.69 -14.23 8.64
CA THR A 390 -4.36 -15.07 9.80
C THR A 390 -3.60 -16.35 9.42
N ALA A 391 -2.48 -16.60 10.10
CA ALA A 391 -1.70 -17.82 9.94
C ALA A 391 -2.35 -19.06 10.60
N GLU A 392 -3.17 -18.84 11.63
CA GLU A 392 -3.83 -19.87 12.43
C GLU A 392 -5.17 -19.40 13.00
N ASP A 393 -5.93 -20.31 13.61
CA ASP A 393 -7.16 -19.99 14.32
C ASP A 393 -6.81 -19.15 15.56
N THR A 394 -7.54 -18.05 15.79
CA THR A 394 -7.30 -17.16 16.93
C THR A 394 -8.60 -16.46 17.38
N GLU A 395 -8.48 -15.51 18.31
CA GLU A 395 -9.57 -14.67 18.78
C GLU A 395 -9.18 -13.17 18.78
N ILE A 396 -10.15 -12.31 18.46
CA ILE A 396 -10.05 -10.86 18.61
C ILE A 396 -11.25 -10.41 19.41
N ASP A 397 -11.03 -9.71 20.52
CA ASP A 397 -12.11 -9.20 21.38
C ASP A 397 -13.10 -10.29 21.85
N GLY A 398 -12.59 -11.51 22.09
CA GLY A 398 -13.38 -12.68 22.49
C GLY A 398 -14.19 -13.32 21.35
N TYR A 399 -14.05 -12.86 20.11
CA TYR A 399 -14.66 -13.46 18.94
C TYR A 399 -13.67 -14.36 18.18
N PHE A 400 -14.18 -15.49 17.70
CA PHE A 400 -13.38 -16.45 16.97
C PHE A 400 -13.04 -15.98 15.55
N VAL A 401 -11.77 -16.10 15.17
CA VAL A 401 -11.21 -15.78 13.85
C VAL A 401 -10.51 -17.02 13.29
N PRO A 402 -11.06 -17.66 12.24
CA PRO A 402 -10.43 -18.82 11.62
C PRO A 402 -9.09 -18.48 10.96
N LYS A 403 -8.23 -19.48 10.79
CA LYS A 403 -7.05 -19.47 9.91
C LYS A 403 -7.43 -19.06 8.47
N ARG A 404 -6.53 -18.34 7.79
CA ARG A 404 -6.71 -17.80 6.42
C ARG A 404 -7.87 -16.82 6.28
N SER A 405 -8.22 -16.13 7.37
CA SER A 405 -9.17 -15.02 7.34
C SER A 405 -8.47 -13.76 6.86
N ARG A 406 -9.14 -12.97 5.99
CA ARG A 406 -8.63 -11.65 5.60
C ARG A 406 -9.04 -10.61 6.63
N VAL A 407 -8.10 -9.78 7.05
CA VAL A 407 -8.31 -8.68 7.98
C VAL A 407 -7.95 -7.38 7.27
N MET A 408 -8.90 -6.44 7.21
CA MET A 408 -8.75 -5.14 6.59
C MET A 408 -8.77 -4.08 7.68
N ILE A 409 -7.62 -3.52 7.99
CA ILE A 409 -7.50 -2.45 8.99
C ILE A 409 -7.72 -1.12 8.29
N ASN A 410 -8.80 -0.45 8.66
CA ASN A 410 -9.24 0.78 8.04
C ASN A 410 -8.57 1.98 8.72
N ALA A 411 -7.36 2.32 8.25
CA ALA A 411 -6.61 3.48 8.73
C ALA A 411 -7.38 4.79 8.50
N PHE A 412 -8.18 4.88 7.44
CA PHE A 412 -9.05 6.03 7.17
C PHE A 412 -10.12 6.22 8.26
N ALA A 413 -10.77 5.13 8.70
CA ALA A 413 -11.76 5.18 9.77
C ALA A 413 -11.11 5.48 11.13
N ILE A 414 -9.98 4.84 11.43
CA ILE A 414 -9.21 5.06 12.66
C ILE A 414 -8.74 6.51 12.79
N GLY A 415 -8.20 7.07 11.72
CA GLY A 415 -7.81 8.48 11.66
C GLY A 415 -8.97 9.45 11.84
N ARG A 416 -10.23 8.99 11.73
CA ARG A 416 -11.46 9.78 11.90
C ARG A 416 -12.30 9.35 13.11
N ASP A 417 -11.75 8.54 14.00
CA ASP A 417 -12.47 8.14 15.21
C ASP A 417 -12.64 9.34 16.15
N PRO A 418 -13.88 9.82 16.42
CA PRO A 418 -14.11 10.97 17.30
C PRO A 418 -13.71 10.71 18.76
N LYS A 419 -13.51 9.45 19.17
CA LYS A 419 -12.97 9.12 20.50
C LYS A 419 -11.48 9.44 20.61
N SER A 420 -10.77 9.37 19.50
CA SER A 420 -9.32 9.59 19.41
C SER A 420 -8.98 11.00 18.93
N TRP A 421 -9.83 11.57 18.06
CA TRP A 421 -9.59 12.83 17.38
C TRP A 421 -10.77 13.80 17.55
N PRO A 422 -10.65 14.83 18.41
CA PRO A 422 -11.64 15.90 18.47
C PRO A 422 -11.77 16.61 17.12
N ASP A 423 -12.99 16.86 16.67
CA ASP A 423 -13.30 17.39 15.33
C ASP A 423 -12.63 16.55 14.22
N ALA A 424 -12.84 15.23 14.26
CA ALA A 424 -12.10 14.24 13.48
C ALA A 424 -12.13 14.45 11.96
N GLU A 425 -13.18 15.08 11.42
CA GLU A 425 -13.31 15.34 9.99
C GLU A 425 -12.66 16.67 9.55
N THR A 426 -12.27 17.52 10.50
CA THR A 426 -11.71 18.85 10.22
C THR A 426 -10.20 18.75 10.03
N PHE A 427 -9.70 19.34 8.93
CA PHE A 427 -8.28 19.60 8.74
C PHE A 427 -7.82 20.68 9.71
N ARG A 428 -7.09 20.27 10.76
CA ARG A 428 -6.59 21.15 11.83
C ARG A 428 -5.15 20.79 12.17
N PRO A 429 -4.14 21.23 11.39
CA PRO A 429 -2.73 20.94 11.65
C PRO A 429 -2.27 21.27 13.07
N SER A 430 -2.80 22.34 13.67
CA SER A 430 -2.44 22.78 15.02
C SER A 430 -2.63 21.74 16.11
N ARG A 431 -3.48 20.71 15.91
CA ARG A 431 -3.63 19.60 16.87
C ARG A 431 -2.31 18.88 17.13
N PHE A 432 -1.42 18.82 16.14
CA PHE A 432 -0.13 18.15 16.29
C PHE A 432 0.92 18.98 17.04
N LEU A 433 0.58 20.22 17.45
CA LEU A 433 1.40 21.02 18.37
C LEU A 433 1.09 20.70 19.84
N GLU A 434 -0.03 20.05 20.11
CA GLU A 434 -0.45 19.72 21.47
C GLU A 434 0.47 18.64 22.08
N PRO A 435 0.96 18.81 23.32
CA PRO A 435 1.77 17.79 23.98
C PRO A 435 1.02 16.46 24.12
N GLY A 436 1.69 15.35 23.77
CA GLY A 436 1.13 14.00 23.93
C GLY A 436 0.16 13.55 22.83
N VAL A 437 -0.02 14.36 21.78
CA VAL A 437 -0.77 13.93 20.58
C VAL A 437 -0.16 12.67 19.95
N ALA A 438 -1.01 11.80 19.42
CA ALA A 438 -0.61 10.55 18.79
C ALA A 438 0.40 10.77 17.65
N ASP A 439 1.42 9.91 17.56
CA ASP A 439 2.44 9.95 16.50
C ASP A 439 2.62 8.57 15.84
N PHE A 440 2.76 8.55 14.52
CA PHE A 440 2.94 7.31 13.75
C PHE A 440 4.31 6.64 13.95
N LYS A 441 5.29 7.34 14.54
CA LYS A 441 6.59 6.76 14.95
C LYS A 441 6.50 6.03 16.29
N GLY A 442 5.40 6.20 17.02
CA GLY A 442 5.16 5.60 18.34
C GLY A 442 4.33 4.32 18.30
N SER A 443 3.86 3.91 19.47
CA SER A 443 2.88 2.81 19.63
C SER A 443 1.44 3.34 19.69
N ASN A 444 1.15 4.41 18.94
CA ASN A 444 -0.17 5.03 18.87
C ASN A 444 -0.99 4.42 17.73
N PHE A 445 -2.01 3.65 18.06
CA PHE A 445 -2.85 2.96 17.07
C PHE A 445 -3.98 3.85 16.54
N GLU A 446 -4.11 5.06 17.08
CA GLU A 446 -4.98 6.14 16.61
C GLU A 446 -4.41 6.80 15.34
N PHE A 447 -3.11 6.60 15.05
CA PHE A 447 -2.43 7.20 13.90
C PHE A 447 -1.46 6.23 13.21
N ILE A 448 -1.94 5.50 12.20
CA ILE A 448 -1.18 4.42 11.53
C ILE A 448 -1.06 4.57 9.99
N PRO A 449 -0.69 5.74 9.44
CA PRO A 449 -0.59 5.96 7.99
C PRO A 449 0.47 5.09 7.30
N PHE A 450 1.44 4.58 8.06
CA PHE A 450 2.50 3.66 7.59
C PHE A 450 2.30 2.22 8.08
N GLY A 451 1.12 1.90 8.61
CA GLY A 451 0.86 0.67 9.35
C GLY A 451 1.65 0.59 10.66
N SER A 452 1.74 -0.60 11.23
CA SER A 452 2.48 -0.85 12.47
C SER A 452 2.96 -2.31 12.54
N GLY A 453 3.74 -2.64 13.57
CA GLY A 453 4.26 -3.97 13.83
C GLY A 453 5.23 -4.47 12.75
N ARG A 454 5.29 -5.79 12.57
CA ARG A 454 6.19 -6.45 11.60
C ARG A 454 5.99 -5.92 10.18
N ARG A 455 4.77 -5.55 9.82
CA ARG A 455 4.38 -5.14 8.47
C ARG A 455 4.37 -3.62 8.26
N SER A 456 4.98 -2.85 9.17
CA SER A 456 5.17 -1.40 9.00
C SER A 456 5.93 -1.07 7.70
N CYS A 457 5.67 0.10 7.13
CA CYS A 457 6.26 0.51 5.85
C CYS A 457 7.81 0.57 5.92
N PRO A 458 8.54 -0.19 5.08
CA PRO A 458 10.00 -0.13 5.05
C PRO A 458 10.53 1.15 4.39
N GLY A 459 9.75 1.78 3.49
CA GLY A 459 10.10 3.01 2.78
C GLY A 459 9.71 4.31 3.50
N MET A 460 9.25 4.25 4.76
CA MET A 460 8.72 5.41 5.49
C MET A 460 9.66 6.61 5.51
N GLN A 461 10.96 6.38 5.74
CA GLN A 461 11.93 7.48 5.85
C GLN A 461 12.14 8.20 4.51
N LEU A 462 12.29 7.45 3.42
CA LEU A 462 12.48 8.01 2.08
C LEU A 462 11.20 8.71 1.59
N GLY A 463 10.03 8.11 1.84
CA GLY A 463 8.74 8.70 1.48
C GLY A 463 8.44 10.00 2.23
N LEU A 464 8.72 10.05 3.54
CA LEU A 464 8.59 11.29 4.32
C LEU A 464 9.57 12.37 3.85
N TYR A 465 10.80 11.99 3.52
CA TYR A 465 11.77 12.94 2.98
C TYR A 465 11.32 13.55 1.65
N ALA A 466 10.84 12.73 0.72
CA ALA A 466 10.29 13.22 -0.55
C ALA A 466 9.05 14.11 -0.35
N LEU A 467 8.13 13.72 0.54
CA LEU A 467 6.95 14.51 0.89
C LEU A 467 7.33 15.86 1.51
N GLU A 468 8.18 15.85 2.54
CA GLU A 468 8.62 17.06 3.25
C GLU A 468 9.37 18.02 2.32
N LEU A 469 10.35 17.51 1.57
CA LEU A 469 11.17 18.34 0.69
C LEU A 469 10.35 18.94 -0.46
N ALA A 470 9.50 18.13 -1.11
CA ALA A 470 8.67 18.61 -2.21
C ALA A 470 7.68 19.69 -1.76
N VAL A 471 6.90 19.43 -0.70
CA VAL A 471 5.91 20.39 -0.21
C VAL A 471 6.59 21.66 0.30
N ALA A 472 7.71 21.55 1.03
CA ALA A 472 8.44 22.72 1.50
C ALA A 472 8.91 23.60 0.33
N HIS A 473 9.56 23.03 -0.69
CA HIS A 473 10.00 23.79 -1.87
C HIS A 473 8.83 24.41 -2.64
N ILE A 474 7.74 23.67 -2.85
CA ILE A 474 6.54 24.16 -3.57
C ILE A 474 5.96 25.41 -2.89
N LEU A 475 5.87 25.39 -1.55
CA LEU A 475 5.26 26.47 -0.77
C LEU A 475 6.24 27.62 -0.45
N HIS A 476 7.55 27.34 -0.48
CA HIS A 476 8.61 28.33 -0.32
C HIS A 476 8.80 29.16 -1.58
N CYS A 477 8.95 28.47 -2.72
CA CYS A 477 9.23 29.12 -4.01
C CYS A 477 8.02 29.88 -4.56
N PHE A 478 6.79 29.44 -4.24
CA PHE A 478 5.58 29.95 -4.88
C PHE A 478 4.45 30.23 -3.90
N THR A 479 3.61 31.20 -4.26
CA THR A 479 2.26 31.36 -3.76
C THR A 479 1.29 30.75 -4.76
N TRP A 480 0.26 30.05 -4.27
CA TRP A 480 -0.66 29.30 -5.10
C TRP A 480 -2.07 29.85 -4.98
N LYS A 481 -2.78 29.90 -6.11
CA LYS A 481 -4.21 30.26 -6.17
C LYS A 481 -4.98 29.21 -6.95
N LEU A 482 -6.24 29.03 -6.60
CA LEU A 482 -7.16 28.23 -7.40
C LEU A 482 -7.46 28.96 -8.73
N PRO A 483 -7.62 28.22 -9.84
CA PRO A 483 -7.86 28.81 -11.15
C PRO A 483 -9.24 29.46 -11.22
N ASP A 484 -9.40 30.42 -12.14
CA ASP A 484 -10.69 31.00 -12.55
C ASP A 484 -11.56 31.56 -11.42
N GLY A 485 -10.94 31.99 -10.31
CA GLY A 485 -11.64 32.53 -9.15
C GLY A 485 -12.39 31.49 -8.31
N MET A 486 -12.12 30.20 -8.52
CA MET A 486 -12.68 29.09 -7.75
C MET A 486 -12.46 29.30 -6.24
N LYS A 487 -13.50 29.06 -5.45
CA LYS A 487 -13.46 29.16 -3.99
C LYS A 487 -12.87 27.90 -3.38
N PRO A 488 -12.18 28.00 -2.22
CA PRO A 488 -11.67 26.84 -1.48
C PRO A 488 -12.72 25.74 -1.23
N SER A 489 -13.98 26.12 -0.98
CA SER A 489 -15.09 25.18 -0.73
C SER A 489 -15.53 24.38 -1.95
N GLU A 490 -15.15 24.79 -3.16
CA GLU A 490 -15.53 24.17 -4.43
C GLU A 490 -14.56 23.06 -4.87
N LEU A 491 -13.43 22.90 -4.16
CA LEU A 491 -12.49 21.82 -4.41
C LEU A 491 -13.14 20.45 -4.21
N ASP A 492 -12.99 19.57 -5.20
CA ASP A 492 -13.42 18.18 -5.09
C ASP A 492 -12.52 17.42 -4.11
N MET A 493 -13.14 16.84 -3.08
CA MET A 493 -12.46 16.11 -1.99
C MET A 493 -12.71 14.60 -2.04
N ASN A 494 -13.15 14.09 -3.20
CA ASN A 494 -13.33 12.67 -3.43
C ASN A 494 -12.00 11.98 -3.76
N ASP A 495 -11.91 10.69 -3.43
CA ASP A 495 -10.81 9.80 -3.76
C ASP A 495 -11.27 8.67 -4.69
N VAL A 496 -10.32 8.03 -5.35
CA VAL A 496 -10.54 6.78 -6.08
C VAL A 496 -10.27 5.62 -5.13
N PHE A 497 -11.16 4.63 -5.11
CA PHE A 497 -10.92 3.40 -4.36
C PHE A 497 -10.01 2.45 -5.16
N GLY A 498 -8.98 1.92 -4.50
CA GLY A 498 -8.05 0.94 -5.04
C GLY A 498 -7.08 0.46 -3.97
N LEU A 499 -5.90 -0.02 -4.38
CA LEU A 499 -4.79 -0.31 -3.46
C LEU A 499 -4.33 0.97 -2.74
N THR A 500 -4.35 2.08 -3.46
CA THR A 500 -4.11 3.44 -2.99
C THR A 500 -5.40 4.27 -3.11
N ALA A 501 -5.42 5.46 -2.50
CA ALA A 501 -6.54 6.41 -2.56
C ALA A 501 -6.14 7.81 -3.09
N PRO A 502 -5.73 7.91 -4.37
CA PRO A 502 -5.44 9.21 -4.98
C PRO A 502 -6.72 10.05 -5.12
N LYS A 503 -6.56 11.37 -5.32
CA LYS A 503 -7.69 12.27 -5.62
C LYS A 503 -8.43 11.80 -6.87
N ALA A 504 -9.76 11.88 -6.83
CA ALA A 504 -10.61 11.60 -7.99
C ALA A 504 -10.41 12.65 -9.10
N THR A 505 -10.34 13.93 -8.71
CA THR A 505 -10.04 15.04 -9.61
C THR A 505 -8.65 15.59 -9.31
N ARG A 506 -7.79 15.68 -10.35
CA ARG A 506 -6.44 16.23 -10.21
C ARG A 506 -6.47 17.70 -9.79
N LEU A 507 -5.52 18.10 -8.96
CA LEU A 507 -5.39 19.49 -8.50
C LEU A 507 -4.84 20.37 -9.64
N PHE A 508 -5.61 21.40 -10.01
CA PHE A 508 -5.16 22.52 -10.82
C PHE A 508 -4.95 23.76 -9.96
N ALA A 509 -3.85 24.48 -10.17
CA ALA A 509 -3.57 25.72 -9.47
C ALA A 509 -2.65 26.64 -10.29
N VAL A 510 -2.65 27.92 -9.94
CA VAL A 510 -1.86 28.98 -10.57
C VAL A 510 -0.72 29.39 -9.63
N PRO A 511 0.55 29.15 -9.99
CA PRO A 511 1.70 29.58 -9.20
C PRO A 511 2.05 31.05 -9.46
N SER A 512 2.53 31.73 -8.43
CA SER A 512 3.13 33.06 -8.48
C SER A 512 4.43 33.06 -7.69
N THR A 513 5.50 33.63 -8.24
CA THR A 513 6.81 33.66 -7.57
C THR A 513 6.72 34.33 -6.20
N ARG A 514 7.36 33.71 -5.21
CA ARG A 514 7.42 34.21 -3.83
C ARG A 514 8.81 34.67 -3.41
N LEU A 515 9.85 34.02 -3.92
CA LEU A 515 11.24 34.37 -3.60
C LEU A 515 11.71 35.61 -4.36
N ILE A 516 12.63 36.32 -3.74
CA ILE A 516 13.31 37.49 -4.33
C ILE A 516 14.50 37.01 -5.18
N CYS A 517 15.14 35.91 -4.78
CA CYS A 517 16.18 35.26 -5.55
C CYS A 517 15.61 34.50 -6.76
N ALA A 518 16.45 34.27 -7.76
CA ALA A 518 16.10 33.40 -8.88
C ALA A 518 15.79 31.98 -8.36
N VAL A 519 14.75 31.37 -8.94
CA VAL A 519 14.28 30.02 -8.64
C VAL A 519 15.01 29.00 -9.49
#